data_AF-A0A2E8AWX5-F1
#
_entry.id   AF-A0A2E8AWX5-F1
#
_cell.length_a   1.000
_cell.length_b   1.000
_cell.length_c   1.000
_cell.angle_alpha   90.00
_cell.angle_beta   90.00
_cell.angle_gamma   90.00
#
_symmetry.space_group_name_H-M   'P 1'
#
loop_
_entity.id
_entity.type
_entity.pdbx_description
1 polymer ?
#
loop_
_entity_poly.entity_id
_entity_poly.type
_entity_poly.pdbx_seq_one_letter_code
_entity_poly.pdbx_strand_id
1 'polypeptide(L)'
;MFRFVIHLVALAAPFVTVTSALAVVVPTGLGSGDSYHLAFVTRDKTSAESTDIESYNTFVQEQAVLNPTLTGTDENVLWYAVGSTRTVNARDNAVVGADAPVYLLDGVTKIADGFADLWAGTSVSLDNSLSLTQFATPPTSIFIWSGTNSMGTANLSSCHGMLPLGESCVGGGNPQDPVQGAPSHGRVQSTDKEWINAGFSALPFTKRPMYALSSLLTVSGSGTNGPSCDFNGDSACDLSDVDDLFGQGNLVMGVSAPGSAYDLTGNGTLNGEDIDAWLAEAATENGHASPYIASDTDLDRDIDLTDYTTLTSHFNPGASGGLFSTGDGDGDGDIDLGDYNQLTGSFTPVGYSGATAVPEPEAWVILSLGLVALTLLRDTRHPHEDES
;
A
#
# COMPACT_ATOMS: atom_id res chain seq x y z
N MET A 1 54.29 37.68 17.71
CA MET A 1 52.82 37.55 17.58
C MET A 1 52.52 37.02 16.18
N PHE A 2 52.40 35.69 16.02
CA PHE A 2 51.96 35.07 14.78
C PHE A 2 50.51 34.60 14.99
N ARG A 3 49.57 35.23 14.30
CA ARG A 3 48.15 34.84 14.30
C ARG A 3 47.95 33.78 13.22
N PHE A 4 47.69 32.55 13.62
CA PHE A 4 47.17 31.51 12.74
C PHE A 4 45.68 31.79 12.47
N VAL A 5 45.33 32.03 11.21
CA VAL A 5 43.94 32.11 10.76
C VAL A 5 43.57 30.74 10.21
N ILE A 6 42.79 29.98 10.96
CA ILE A 6 42.21 28.71 10.51
C ILE A 6 41.03 29.07 9.60
N HIS A 7 41.19 28.83 8.29
CA HIS A 7 40.07 28.85 7.35
C HIS A 7 39.28 27.55 7.51
N LEU A 8 38.09 27.67 8.09
CA LEU A 8 37.10 26.60 8.14
C LEU A 8 36.46 26.49 6.75
N VAL A 9 36.85 25.48 5.97
CA VAL A 9 36.19 25.13 4.71
C VAL A 9 34.97 24.29 5.08
N ALA A 10 33.77 24.88 5.01
CA ALA A 10 32.52 24.17 5.17
C ALA A 10 32.29 23.28 3.94
N LEU A 11 32.41 21.97 4.12
CA LEU A 11 32.06 20.98 3.10
C LEU A 11 30.53 20.86 3.10
N ALA A 12 29.87 21.51 2.13
CA ALA A 12 28.44 21.36 1.92
C ALA A 12 28.19 19.98 1.30
N ALA A 13 27.78 19.01 2.12
CA ALA A 13 27.21 17.76 1.63
C ALA A 13 25.87 18.09 0.93
N PRO A 14 25.62 17.66 -0.31
CA PRO A 14 24.30 17.78 -0.90
C PRO A 14 23.34 16.91 -0.08
N PHE A 15 22.35 17.55 0.54
CA PHE A 15 21.19 16.85 1.07
C PHE A 15 20.42 16.30 -0.14
N VAL A 16 20.53 14.99 -0.37
CA VAL A 16 19.60 14.28 -1.23
C VAL A 16 18.34 14.10 -0.39
N THR A 17 17.32 14.89 -0.68
CA THR A 17 15.97 14.60 -0.18
C THR A 17 15.46 13.40 -0.96
N VAL A 18 15.43 12.23 -0.33
CA VAL A 18 14.61 11.12 -0.83
C VAL A 18 13.17 11.59 -0.62
N THR A 19 12.49 11.95 -1.70
CA THR A 19 11.03 12.03 -1.66
C THR A 19 10.57 10.58 -1.72
N SER A 20 9.91 10.10 -0.66
CA SER A 20 9.18 8.84 -0.76
C SER A 20 8.16 9.03 -1.87
N ALA A 21 8.27 8.24 -2.94
CA ALA A 21 7.18 8.13 -3.90
C ALA A 21 6.05 7.44 -3.14
N LEU A 22 4.95 8.16 -2.91
CA LEU A 22 3.73 7.52 -2.43
C LEU A 22 3.32 6.52 -3.52
N ALA A 23 3.23 5.25 -3.13
CA ALA A 23 2.74 4.18 -3.98
C ALA A 23 1.32 4.49 -4.48
N VAL A 24 0.94 3.87 -5.59
CA VAL A 24 -0.46 3.79 -6.04
C VAL A 24 -1.39 3.54 -4.85
N VAL A 25 -2.55 4.23 -4.83
CA VAL A 25 -3.56 4.00 -3.81
C VAL A 25 -3.99 2.53 -3.83
N VAL A 26 -3.64 1.79 -2.78
CA VAL A 26 -4.11 0.43 -2.51
C VAL A 26 -5.32 0.54 -1.56
N PRO A 27 -6.51 0.10 -1.98
CA PRO A 27 -7.68 0.17 -1.13
C PRO A 27 -7.56 -0.68 0.14
N THR A 28 -8.05 -0.18 1.27
CA THR A 28 -8.03 -0.91 2.54
C THR A 28 -8.87 -2.18 2.47
N GLY A 29 -8.35 -3.29 3.00
CA GLY A 29 -9.06 -4.57 3.06
C GLY A 29 -8.99 -5.42 1.80
N LEU A 30 -8.14 -5.05 0.83
CA LEU A 30 -7.72 -5.93 -0.25
C LEU A 30 -6.39 -6.58 0.09
N GLY A 31 -6.28 -7.88 -0.16
CA GLY A 31 -5.05 -8.64 -0.01
C GLY A 31 -4.20 -8.62 -1.27
N SER A 32 -2.95 -9.02 -1.11
CA SER A 32 -2.02 -9.34 -2.19
C SER A 32 -2.66 -10.21 -3.29
N GLY A 33 -2.55 -9.79 -4.55
CA GLY A 33 -3.15 -10.48 -5.70
C GLY A 33 -4.61 -10.14 -5.99
N ASP A 34 -5.30 -9.43 -5.10
CA ASP A 34 -6.66 -8.95 -5.36
C ASP A 34 -6.67 -7.94 -6.49
N SER A 35 -7.68 -8.02 -7.35
CA SER A 35 -7.82 -7.09 -8.47
C SER A 35 -8.83 -6.00 -8.17
N TYR A 36 -8.53 -4.77 -8.55
CA TYR A 36 -9.38 -3.61 -8.30
C TYR A 36 -9.25 -2.56 -9.39
N HIS A 37 -10.12 -1.57 -9.35
CA HIS A 37 -10.02 -0.36 -10.16
C HIS A 37 -10.05 0.90 -9.29
N LEU A 38 -9.45 1.96 -9.79
CA LEU A 38 -9.61 3.32 -9.26
C LEU A 38 -10.47 4.15 -10.22
N ALA A 39 -11.24 5.08 -9.66
CA ALA A 39 -12.10 5.98 -10.42
C ALA A 39 -12.05 7.41 -9.88
N PHE A 40 -12.16 8.39 -10.78
CA PHE A 40 -12.32 9.79 -10.41
C PHE A 40 -13.13 10.59 -11.45
N VAL A 41 -13.47 11.83 -11.10
CA VAL A 41 -14.09 12.83 -11.97
C VAL A 41 -13.06 13.90 -12.32
N THR A 42 -12.81 14.18 -13.59
CA THR A 42 -11.80 15.20 -13.95
C THR A 42 -12.16 16.57 -13.35
N ARG A 43 -11.18 17.27 -12.75
CA ARG A 43 -11.40 18.65 -12.32
C ARG A 43 -11.63 19.59 -13.50
N ASP A 44 -10.75 19.48 -14.51
CA ASP A 44 -10.88 20.29 -15.72
C ASP A 44 -11.95 19.68 -16.63
N LYS A 45 -12.31 20.43 -17.67
CA LYS A 45 -13.53 20.18 -18.45
C LYS A 45 -13.22 20.12 -19.94
N THR A 46 -13.91 19.24 -20.64
CA THR A 46 -13.83 19.08 -22.10
C THR A 46 -15.19 19.27 -22.78
N SER A 47 -15.18 19.62 -24.07
CA SER A 47 -16.38 19.63 -24.91
C SER A 47 -16.69 18.22 -25.42
N ALA A 48 -17.96 17.93 -25.71
CA ALA A 48 -18.38 16.64 -26.26
C ALA A 48 -18.45 16.65 -27.80
N GLU A 49 -17.42 17.20 -28.46
CA GLU A 49 -17.39 17.43 -29.92
C GLU A 49 -16.75 16.29 -30.74
N SER A 50 -15.88 15.49 -30.12
CA SER A 50 -15.18 14.42 -30.84
C SER A 50 -16.03 13.18 -30.98
N THR A 51 -16.06 12.61 -32.18
CA THR A 51 -16.68 11.29 -32.43
C THR A 51 -15.72 10.12 -32.15
N ASP A 52 -14.47 10.43 -31.83
CA ASP A 52 -13.42 9.47 -31.52
C ASP A 52 -13.26 9.33 -30.01
N ILE A 53 -13.37 8.11 -29.50
CA ILE A 53 -13.26 7.82 -28.06
C ILE A 53 -11.85 8.13 -27.54
N GLU A 54 -10.83 8.01 -28.40
CA GLU A 54 -9.43 8.26 -28.02
C GLU A 54 -9.17 9.72 -27.64
N SER A 55 -9.96 10.65 -28.18
CA SER A 55 -9.90 12.06 -27.77
C SER A 55 -10.24 12.22 -26.28
N TYR A 56 -11.19 11.42 -25.78
CA TYR A 56 -11.63 11.45 -24.40
C TYR A 56 -10.68 10.65 -23.49
N ASN A 57 -10.18 9.50 -23.94
CA ASN A 57 -9.13 8.74 -23.24
C ASN A 57 -7.89 9.60 -23.03
N THR A 58 -7.43 10.28 -24.09
CA THR A 58 -6.30 11.23 -24.01
C THR A 58 -6.57 12.30 -22.97
N PHE A 59 -7.76 12.91 -22.99
CA PHE A 59 -8.13 13.94 -22.01
C PHE A 59 -8.09 13.43 -20.57
N VAL A 60 -8.71 12.28 -20.26
CA VAL A 60 -8.69 11.77 -18.87
C VAL A 60 -7.30 11.32 -18.43
N GLN A 61 -6.49 10.77 -19.33
CA GLN A 61 -5.11 10.41 -19.06
C GLN A 61 -4.26 11.66 -18.74
N GLU A 62 -4.40 12.73 -19.53
CA GLU A 62 -3.74 14.02 -19.25
C GLU A 62 -4.17 14.59 -17.89
N GLN A 63 -5.45 14.41 -17.52
CA GLN A 63 -5.95 14.85 -16.21
C GLN A 63 -5.38 14.03 -15.06
N ALA A 64 -5.18 12.72 -15.24
CA ALA A 64 -4.56 11.85 -14.24
C ALA A 64 -3.09 12.24 -13.98
N VAL A 65 -2.33 12.51 -15.04
CA VAL A 65 -0.91 12.93 -14.99
C VAL A 65 -0.69 14.24 -14.19
N LEU A 66 -1.75 15.03 -13.94
CA LEU A 66 -1.64 16.21 -13.07
C LEU A 66 -1.45 15.87 -11.58
N ASN A 67 -1.67 14.62 -11.18
CA ASN A 67 -1.38 14.10 -9.84
C ASN A 67 -0.92 12.64 -9.96
N PRO A 68 0.29 12.42 -10.48
CA PRO A 68 0.68 11.12 -10.97
C PRO A 68 0.89 10.10 -9.87
N THR A 69 1.30 10.58 -8.69
CA THR A 69 1.40 9.83 -7.45
C THR A 69 0.05 9.27 -6.99
N LEU A 70 -0.98 10.10 -6.87
CA LEU A 70 -2.30 9.63 -6.41
C LEU A 70 -3.01 8.74 -7.45
N THR A 71 -2.77 9.00 -8.74
CA THR A 71 -3.43 8.29 -9.84
C THR A 71 -2.65 7.10 -10.38
N GLY A 72 -1.43 6.86 -9.88
CA GLY A 72 -0.58 5.79 -10.34
C GLY A 72 0.06 5.97 -11.70
N THR A 73 -0.03 7.15 -12.30
CA THR A 73 0.53 7.32 -13.66
C THR A 73 2.06 7.31 -13.67
N ASP A 74 2.72 7.56 -12.55
CA ASP A 74 4.16 7.31 -12.37
C ASP A 74 4.50 5.79 -12.40
N GLU A 75 3.51 4.94 -12.11
CA GLU A 75 3.60 3.48 -12.15
C GLU A 75 2.96 2.88 -13.42
N ASN A 76 2.74 3.71 -14.45
CA ASN A 76 2.13 3.33 -15.73
C ASN A 76 0.65 2.90 -15.65
N VAL A 77 -0.09 3.30 -14.62
CA VAL A 77 -1.54 3.11 -14.60
C VAL A 77 -2.18 3.88 -15.76
N LEU A 78 -2.94 3.18 -16.58
CA LEU A 78 -3.67 3.76 -17.71
C LEU A 78 -5.07 4.18 -17.28
N TRP A 79 -5.56 5.27 -17.84
CA TRP A 79 -6.87 5.84 -17.52
C TRP A 79 -7.73 5.98 -18.78
N TYR A 80 -8.96 5.49 -18.67
CA TYR A 80 -9.94 5.46 -19.75
C TYR A 80 -11.17 6.29 -19.40
N ALA A 81 -11.70 6.99 -20.38
CA ALA A 81 -12.90 7.79 -20.21
C ALA A 81 -14.11 6.85 -20.06
N VAL A 82 -14.91 7.06 -19.02
CA VAL A 82 -16.19 6.34 -18.88
C VAL A 82 -17.24 7.08 -19.71
N GLY A 83 -17.21 6.83 -21.02
CA GLY A 83 -18.10 7.45 -21.99
C GLY A 83 -18.23 6.66 -23.29
N SER A 84 -19.29 6.91 -24.04
CA SER A 84 -19.56 6.26 -25.32
C SER A 84 -19.57 7.27 -26.46
N THR A 85 -18.93 6.90 -27.56
CA THR A 85 -19.18 7.50 -28.89
C THR A 85 -20.15 6.62 -29.66
N ARG A 86 -20.51 6.98 -30.90
CA ARG A 86 -21.42 6.16 -31.72
C ARG A 86 -20.97 4.72 -31.88
N THR A 87 -19.66 4.51 -32.01
CA THR A 87 -19.06 3.22 -32.41
C THR A 87 -18.35 2.51 -31.26
N VAL A 88 -18.12 3.17 -30.13
CA VAL A 88 -17.46 2.59 -28.96
C VAL A 88 -18.31 2.81 -27.73
N ASN A 89 -18.64 1.72 -27.04
CA ASN A 89 -19.40 1.76 -25.79
C ASN A 89 -18.46 2.00 -24.60
N ALA A 90 -18.95 2.68 -23.57
CA ALA A 90 -18.19 2.93 -22.35
C ALA A 90 -17.71 1.65 -21.68
N ARG A 91 -18.54 0.62 -21.59
CA ARG A 91 -18.17 -0.66 -20.96
C ARG A 91 -17.07 -1.44 -21.70
N ASP A 92 -16.91 -1.16 -23.00
CA ASP A 92 -15.90 -1.79 -23.85
C ASP A 92 -14.60 -0.96 -23.86
N ASN A 93 -14.68 0.34 -23.52
CA ASN A 93 -13.56 1.28 -23.44
C ASN A 93 -12.94 1.35 -22.04
N ALA A 94 -13.77 1.59 -21.03
CA ALA A 94 -13.43 1.60 -19.61
C ALA A 94 -13.84 0.25 -19.02
N VAL A 95 -13.05 -0.78 -19.33
CA VAL A 95 -13.35 -2.17 -18.96
C VAL A 95 -13.24 -2.34 -17.44
N VAL A 96 -14.29 -2.91 -16.87
CA VAL A 96 -14.36 -3.25 -15.44
C VAL A 96 -14.34 -4.78 -15.31
N GLY A 97 -13.51 -5.32 -14.42
CA GLY A 97 -13.53 -6.74 -14.08
C GLY A 97 -14.90 -7.19 -13.56
N ALA A 98 -15.24 -8.47 -13.78
CA ALA A 98 -16.54 -8.99 -13.36
C ALA A 98 -16.78 -8.81 -11.86
N ASP A 99 -15.75 -9.13 -11.06
CA ASP A 99 -15.74 -9.10 -9.59
C ASP A 99 -14.61 -8.20 -9.06
N ALA A 100 -14.11 -7.26 -9.87
CA ALA A 100 -13.06 -6.34 -9.47
C ALA A 100 -13.69 -5.06 -8.89
N PRO A 101 -13.62 -4.82 -7.58
CA PRO A 101 -14.22 -3.65 -6.97
C PRO A 101 -13.61 -2.35 -7.47
N VAL A 102 -14.44 -1.30 -7.51
CA VAL A 102 -14.05 0.04 -7.98
C VAL A 102 -14.03 0.99 -6.81
N TYR A 103 -12.90 1.66 -6.58
CA TYR A 103 -12.71 2.59 -5.47
C TYR A 103 -12.48 4.01 -5.95
N LEU A 104 -12.74 4.97 -5.06
CA LEU A 104 -12.25 6.33 -5.22
C LEU A 104 -10.75 6.41 -4.88
N LEU A 105 -10.14 7.52 -5.29
CA LEU A 105 -8.74 7.85 -4.99
C LEU A 105 -8.46 8.11 -3.49
N ASP A 106 -9.44 8.00 -2.61
CA ASP A 106 -9.21 8.04 -1.16
C ASP A 106 -8.79 6.68 -0.57
N GLY A 107 -8.82 5.62 -1.37
CA GLY A 107 -8.40 4.26 -0.96
C GLY A 107 -9.35 3.58 0.02
N VAL A 108 -10.49 4.18 0.35
CA VAL A 108 -11.41 3.65 1.36
C VAL A 108 -12.85 3.59 0.85
N THR A 109 -13.24 4.49 -0.05
CA THR A 109 -14.61 4.56 -0.55
C THR A 109 -14.78 3.66 -1.76
N LYS A 110 -15.36 2.48 -1.53
CA LYS A 110 -15.82 1.57 -2.59
C LYS A 110 -17.09 2.11 -3.26
N ILE A 111 -17.10 2.12 -4.59
CA ILE A 111 -18.19 2.59 -5.44
C ILE A 111 -19.04 1.43 -5.97
N ALA A 112 -18.40 0.30 -6.30
CA ALA A 112 -19.04 -0.86 -6.91
C ALA A 112 -18.23 -2.12 -6.58
N ASP A 113 -18.90 -3.27 -6.52
CA ASP A 113 -18.28 -4.60 -6.39
C ASP A 113 -17.72 -5.12 -7.73
N GLY A 114 -18.19 -4.56 -8.84
CA GLY A 114 -17.67 -4.92 -10.17
C GLY A 114 -18.58 -4.48 -11.31
N PHE A 115 -18.48 -5.19 -12.43
CA PHE A 115 -19.16 -4.86 -13.69
C PHE A 115 -20.69 -4.71 -13.52
N ALA A 116 -21.32 -5.59 -12.73
CA ALA A 116 -22.78 -5.62 -12.61
C ALA A 116 -23.34 -4.35 -11.98
N ASP A 117 -22.70 -3.81 -10.95
CA ASP A 117 -23.20 -2.62 -10.24
C ASP A 117 -23.16 -1.36 -11.10
N LEU A 118 -22.14 -1.25 -11.95
CA LEU A 118 -21.99 -0.12 -12.88
C LEU A 118 -22.94 -0.24 -14.09
N TRP A 119 -23.19 -1.45 -14.58
CA TRP A 119 -23.81 -1.69 -15.90
C TRP A 119 -25.10 -2.55 -15.89
N ALA A 120 -25.88 -2.52 -14.82
CA ALA A 120 -27.14 -3.29 -14.68
C ALA A 120 -28.42 -2.58 -15.18
N GLY A 121 -28.31 -1.54 -16.02
CA GLY A 121 -29.49 -0.89 -16.58
C GLY A 121 -30.31 -0.16 -15.52
N THR A 122 -31.57 -0.55 -15.31
CA THR A 122 -32.43 0.04 -14.27
C THR A 122 -32.08 -0.43 -12.86
N SER A 123 -31.28 -1.49 -12.74
CA SER A 123 -30.89 -2.11 -11.47
C SER A 123 -29.51 -1.67 -10.98
N VAL A 124 -28.88 -0.70 -11.65
CA VAL A 124 -27.65 -0.04 -11.17
C VAL A 124 -27.86 0.48 -9.76
N SER A 125 -26.98 0.09 -8.86
CA SER A 125 -26.96 0.48 -7.45
C SER A 125 -25.50 0.53 -7.01
N LEU A 126 -24.95 1.73 -6.94
CA LEU A 126 -23.61 1.98 -6.43
C LEU A 126 -23.63 2.02 -4.90
N ASP A 127 -22.58 1.51 -4.28
CA ASP A 127 -22.38 1.59 -2.83
C ASP A 127 -22.20 3.05 -2.38
N ASN A 128 -21.41 3.79 -3.16
CA ASN A 128 -21.15 5.21 -2.95
C ASN A 128 -21.12 5.96 -4.28
N SER A 129 -21.26 7.28 -4.22
CA SER A 129 -21.24 8.10 -5.42
C SER A 129 -19.83 8.40 -5.92
N LEU A 130 -19.64 8.39 -7.24
CA LEU A 130 -18.37 8.77 -7.88
C LEU A 130 -18.17 10.30 -7.82
N SER A 131 -17.59 10.78 -6.71
CA SER A 131 -17.62 12.20 -6.31
C SER A 131 -16.28 12.77 -5.83
N LEU A 132 -15.15 12.25 -6.31
CA LEU A 132 -13.82 12.81 -6.08
C LEU A 132 -13.10 13.10 -7.39
N THR A 133 -12.26 14.14 -7.38
CA THR A 133 -11.37 14.48 -8.50
C THR A 133 -10.03 13.78 -8.39
N GLN A 134 -9.16 13.94 -9.41
CA GLN A 134 -7.78 13.43 -9.39
C GLN A 134 -6.90 13.98 -8.25
N PHE A 135 -7.42 14.92 -7.46
CA PHE A 135 -6.78 15.49 -6.28
C PHE A 135 -7.46 15.09 -4.97
N ALA A 136 -8.32 14.06 -4.99
CA ALA A 136 -9.16 13.66 -3.86
C ALA A 136 -9.99 14.81 -3.26
N THR A 137 -10.44 15.74 -4.11
CA THR A 137 -11.34 16.85 -3.70
C THR A 137 -12.69 16.75 -4.40
N PRO A 138 -13.79 17.27 -3.81
CA PRO A 138 -15.10 17.25 -4.44
C PRO A 138 -15.12 18.00 -5.79
N PRO A 139 -15.78 17.47 -6.83
CA PRO A 139 -15.90 18.14 -8.11
C PRO A 139 -16.79 19.39 -8.00
N THR A 140 -16.45 20.42 -8.77
CA THR A 140 -17.20 21.69 -8.81
C THR A 140 -18.39 21.66 -9.78
N SER A 141 -18.54 20.59 -10.57
CA SER A 141 -19.64 20.41 -11.50
C SER A 141 -20.46 19.20 -11.12
N ILE A 142 -21.79 19.34 -11.17
CA ILE A 142 -22.72 18.26 -10.85
C ILE A 142 -23.04 17.35 -12.05
N PHE A 143 -22.71 17.76 -13.28
CA PHE A 143 -23.05 17.03 -14.50
C PHE A 143 -21.80 16.67 -15.28
N ILE A 144 -21.66 15.40 -15.63
CA ILE A 144 -20.42 14.79 -16.11
C ILE A 144 -20.66 14.11 -17.45
N TRP A 145 -19.83 14.38 -18.46
CA TRP A 145 -20.05 13.81 -19.78
C TRP A 145 -19.96 12.28 -19.75
N SER A 146 -20.91 11.64 -20.44
CA SER A 146 -20.93 10.19 -20.61
C SER A 146 -21.25 9.77 -22.04
N GLY A 147 -22.31 10.29 -22.67
CA GLY A 147 -22.83 9.71 -23.92
C GLY A 147 -23.39 8.29 -23.77
N THR A 148 -23.50 7.79 -22.55
CA THR A 148 -23.71 6.37 -22.22
C THR A 148 -25.01 6.18 -21.46
N ASN A 149 -25.72 5.09 -21.76
CA ASN A 149 -26.84 4.61 -20.93
C ASN A 149 -26.37 3.73 -19.77
N SER A 150 -27.27 3.36 -18.86
CA SER A 150 -26.93 2.55 -17.69
C SER A 150 -26.62 1.08 -17.98
N MET A 151 -26.65 0.64 -19.24
CA MET A 151 -26.10 -0.66 -19.68
C MET A 151 -24.64 -0.54 -20.16
N GLY A 152 -24.04 0.64 -20.03
CA GLY A 152 -22.68 0.92 -20.49
C GLY A 152 -22.54 1.06 -22.00
N THR A 153 -23.65 1.27 -22.72
CA THR A 153 -23.69 1.37 -24.18
C THR A 153 -24.06 2.77 -24.66
N ALA A 154 -23.73 3.09 -25.92
CA ALA A 154 -24.02 4.38 -26.51
C ALA A 154 -25.52 4.71 -26.51
N ASN A 155 -25.85 5.97 -26.20
CA ASN A 155 -27.22 6.49 -26.30
C ASN A 155 -27.64 6.72 -27.76
N LEU A 156 -27.98 5.66 -28.49
CA LEU A 156 -28.38 5.75 -29.89
C LEU A 156 -29.87 6.16 -30.02
N SER A 157 -30.19 7.43 -29.75
CA SER A 157 -31.53 7.98 -29.99
C SER A 157 -31.68 8.62 -31.37
N SER A 158 -32.89 8.61 -31.92
CA SER A 158 -33.23 9.28 -33.17
C SER A 158 -33.40 10.79 -32.97
N CYS A 159 -32.37 11.60 -33.23
CA CYS A 159 -32.37 13.08 -33.21
C CYS A 159 -33.17 13.81 -32.08
N HIS A 160 -33.60 13.12 -31.03
CA HIS A 160 -34.45 13.59 -29.96
C HIS A 160 -33.93 12.98 -28.65
N GLY A 161 -33.29 13.79 -27.83
CA GLY A 161 -32.84 13.42 -26.49
C GLY A 161 -31.35 13.15 -26.36
N MET A 162 -31.05 12.11 -25.58
CA MET A 162 -29.70 11.72 -25.20
C MET A 162 -28.98 11.04 -26.36
N LEU A 163 -27.78 11.52 -26.66
CA LEU A 163 -26.91 11.03 -27.74
C LEU A 163 -25.55 10.59 -27.18
N PRO A 164 -24.72 9.84 -27.94
CA PRO A 164 -23.33 9.62 -27.58
C PRO A 164 -22.50 10.91 -27.67
N LEU A 165 -21.27 10.85 -27.15
CA LEU A 165 -20.27 11.91 -27.31
C LEU A 165 -19.95 12.11 -28.81
N GLY A 166 -19.69 13.37 -29.18
CA GLY A 166 -19.42 13.77 -30.57
C GLY A 166 -20.64 13.98 -31.44
N GLU A 167 -21.83 13.70 -30.93
CA GLU A 167 -23.07 13.86 -31.67
C GLU A 167 -23.92 15.01 -31.16
N SER A 168 -24.55 15.72 -32.09
CA SER A 168 -25.58 16.69 -31.79
C SER A 168 -26.59 16.72 -32.91
N CYS A 169 -27.82 17.05 -32.58
CA CYS A 169 -28.84 17.31 -33.58
C CYS A 169 -29.52 18.65 -33.29
N VAL A 170 -29.48 19.52 -34.30
CA VAL A 170 -30.12 20.83 -34.28
C VAL A 170 -31.44 20.70 -35.05
N GLY A 171 -32.56 21.04 -34.42
CA GLY A 171 -33.89 20.92 -35.04
C GLY A 171 -34.09 21.96 -36.13
N GLY A 172 -34.42 21.53 -37.35
CA GLY A 172 -34.64 22.41 -38.51
C GLY A 172 -36.00 23.12 -38.50
N GLY A 173 -36.31 23.95 -37.51
CA GLY A 173 -37.53 24.78 -37.62
C GLY A 173 -37.95 25.71 -36.47
N ASN A 174 -37.49 25.52 -35.23
CA ASN A 174 -37.86 26.40 -34.10
C ASN A 174 -36.63 27.19 -33.58
N PRO A 175 -36.52 28.51 -33.85
CA PRO A 175 -35.43 29.35 -33.34
C PRO A 175 -35.35 29.42 -31.80
N GLN A 176 -36.42 29.04 -31.09
CA GLN A 176 -36.49 29.06 -29.63
C GLN A 176 -36.13 27.72 -28.97
N ASP A 177 -35.98 26.63 -29.74
CA ASP A 177 -35.53 25.32 -29.22
C ASP A 177 -34.56 24.66 -30.22
N PRO A 178 -33.29 25.11 -30.25
CA PRO A 178 -32.37 24.78 -31.32
C PRO A 178 -31.83 23.34 -31.25
N VAL A 179 -31.85 22.67 -30.10
CA VAL A 179 -31.18 21.38 -29.92
C VAL A 179 -32.19 20.30 -29.56
N GLN A 180 -32.50 19.44 -30.53
CA GLN A 180 -33.41 18.33 -30.30
C GLN A 180 -32.72 17.18 -29.57
N GLY A 181 -31.39 17.10 -29.60
CA GLY A 181 -30.61 16.11 -28.88
C GLY A 181 -29.13 16.44 -28.83
N ALA A 182 -28.49 15.96 -27.77
CA ALA A 182 -27.12 16.27 -27.43
C ALA A 182 -26.49 15.13 -26.65
N PRO A 183 -25.15 15.13 -26.48
CA PRO A 183 -24.49 14.11 -25.70
C PRO A 183 -25.10 14.01 -24.31
N SER A 184 -25.24 12.79 -23.80
CA SER A 184 -25.75 12.59 -22.45
C SER A 184 -24.69 12.84 -21.40
N HIS A 185 -25.15 13.16 -20.20
CA HIS A 185 -24.32 13.30 -19.02
C HIS A 185 -24.91 12.51 -17.86
N GLY A 186 -24.03 12.06 -16.98
CA GLY A 186 -24.35 11.60 -15.65
C GLY A 186 -24.48 12.73 -14.65
N ARG A 187 -24.72 12.38 -13.39
CA ARG A 187 -24.81 13.31 -12.28
C ARG A 187 -23.93 12.83 -11.12
N VAL A 188 -23.08 13.72 -10.61
CA VAL A 188 -22.31 13.49 -9.38
C VAL A 188 -23.28 13.30 -8.22
N GLN A 189 -22.89 12.53 -7.20
CA GLN A 189 -23.67 12.23 -5.99
C GLN A 189 -24.86 11.27 -6.20
N SER A 190 -25.14 10.85 -7.44
CA SER A 190 -26.10 9.78 -7.71
C SER A 190 -25.45 8.42 -7.49
N THR A 191 -26.21 7.48 -6.92
CA THR A 191 -25.84 6.06 -6.76
C THR A 191 -26.75 5.13 -7.56
N ASP A 192 -27.76 5.66 -8.23
CA ASP A 192 -28.61 4.92 -9.18
C ASP A 192 -28.16 5.19 -10.62
N LYS A 193 -28.89 4.68 -11.61
CA LYS A 193 -28.62 4.87 -13.05
C LYS A 193 -28.31 6.31 -13.50
N GLU A 194 -28.73 7.32 -12.74
CA GLU A 194 -28.49 8.72 -13.05
C GLU A 194 -27.01 9.10 -12.88
N TRP A 195 -26.21 8.28 -12.19
CA TRP A 195 -24.76 8.49 -12.09
C TRP A 195 -24.11 8.58 -13.47
N ILE A 196 -24.59 7.82 -14.47
CA ILE A 196 -24.08 7.84 -15.84
C ILE A 196 -25.07 8.41 -16.86
N ASN A 197 -26.37 8.29 -16.62
CA ASN A 197 -27.41 8.56 -17.62
C ASN A 197 -28.53 9.47 -17.08
N ALA A 198 -28.18 10.65 -16.58
CA ALA A 198 -29.14 11.58 -15.96
C ALA A 198 -29.92 12.45 -16.96
N GLY A 199 -29.33 12.75 -18.11
CA GLY A 199 -29.98 13.60 -19.10
C GLY A 199 -29.02 14.10 -20.16
N PHE A 200 -29.46 15.11 -20.91
CA PHE A 200 -28.64 15.79 -21.91
C PHE A 200 -28.80 17.30 -21.76
N SER A 201 -27.86 18.05 -22.33
CA SER A 201 -27.88 19.51 -22.30
C SER A 201 -28.41 20.08 -23.61
N ALA A 202 -29.26 21.09 -23.54
CA ALA A 202 -29.71 21.84 -24.73
C ALA A 202 -28.58 22.63 -25.44
N LEU A 203 -27.35 22.61 -24.90
CA LEU A 203 -26.15 23.18 -25.49
C LEU A 203 -25.08 22.09 -25.60
N PRO A 204 -24.94 21.43 -26.77
CA PRO A 204 -24.21 20.17 -26.93
C PRO A 204 -22.71 20.26 -26.64
N PHE A 205 -22.13 21.46 -26.70
CA PHE A 205 -20.69 21.68 -26.60
C PHE A 205 -20.28 22.47 -25.37
N THR A 206 -21.13 22.52 -24.34
CA THR A 206 -20.72 23.06 -23.05
C THR A 206 -19.61 22.18 -22.45
N LYS A 207 -18.60 22.82 -21.85
CA LYS A 207 -17.50 22.08 -21.22
C LYS A 207 -17.98 21.43 -19.92
N ARG A 208 -17.76 20.13 -19.77
CA ARG A 208 -18.03 19.37 -18.53
C ARG A 208 -16.86 18.47 -18.17
N PRO A 209 -16.74 18.07 -16.90
CA PRO A 209 -15.85 16.99 -16.52
C PRO A 209 -16.20 15.67 -17.22
N MET A 210 -15.28 14.71 -17.11
CA MET A 210 -15.52 13.31 -17.45
C MET A 210 -15.25 12.40 -16.25
N TYR A 211 -15.91 11.25 -16.25
CA TYR A 211 -15.52 10.14 -15.40
C TYR A 211 -14.31 9.44 -16.00
N ALA A 212 -13.36 9.05 -15.16
CA ALA A 212 -12.16 8.31 -15.52
C ALA A 212 -12.11 7.02 -14.70
N LEU A 213 -11.73 5.92 -15.34
CA LEU A 213 -11.52 4.61 -14.73
C LEU A 213 -10.12 4.11 -15.09
N SER A 214 -9.42 3.54 -14.12
CA SER A 214 -8.12 2.93 -14.36
C SER A 214 -8.23 1.64 -15.18
N SER A 215 -7.12 1.21 -15.76
CA SER A 215 -6.89 -0.20 -16.09
C SER A 215 -7.12 -1.09 -14.86
N LEU A 216 -7.32 -2.39 -15.08
CA LEU A 216 -7.35 -3.36 -13.97
C LEU A 216 -6.02 -3.29 -13.23
N LEU A 217 -6.10 -3.02 -11.94
CA LEU A 217 -4.98 -3.04 -11.01
C LEU A 217 -5.03 -4.36 -10.26
N THR A 218 -3.88 -4.80 -9.83
CA THR A 218 -3.75 -5.92 -8.91
C THR A 218 -2.96 -5.36 -7.75
N VAL A 219 -3.46 -5.57 -6.53
CA VAL A 219 -2.67 -5.33 -5.33
C VAL A 219 -1.41 -6.13 -5.53
N SER A 220 -0.27 -5.44 -5.60
CA SER A 220 1.01 -6.08 -5.85
C SER A 220 1.22 -7.15 -4.80
N GLY A 221 0.99 -8.39 -5.21
CA GLY A 221 1.40 -9.55 -4.49
C GLY A 221 2.67 -10.04 -5.12
N SER A 222 3.80 -9.91 -4.42
CA SER A 222 5.12 -10.38 -4.83
C SER A 222 5.29 -10.44 -6.35
N GLY A 223 5.64 -9.31 -6.95
CA GLY A 223 6.01 -9.24 -8.36
C GLY A 223 7.34 -9.92 -8.66
N THR A 224 7.60 -11.16 -8.20
CA THR A 224 8.73 -12.03 -8.60
C THR A 224 10.15 -11.43 -8.62
N ASN A 225 10.37 -10.25 -8.04
CA ASN A 225 11.66 -9.56 -8.01
C ASN A 225 12.02 -9.01 -6.62
N GLY A 226 11.13 -9.15 -5.63
CA GLY A 226 11.38 -8.83 -4.23
C GLY A 226 11.48 -10.10 -3.37
N PRO A 227 12.09 -10.01 -2.18
CA PRO A 227 12.14 -11.11 -1.22
C PRO A 227 10.71 -11.53 -0.80
N SER A 228 10.51 -12.78 -0.38
CA SER A 228 9.20 -13.29 0.02
C SER A 228 8.64 -12.65 1.30
N CYS A 229 9.50 -11.99 2.08
CA CYS A 229 9.12 -11.21 3.26
C CYS A 229 8.66 -9.77 2.95
N ASP A 230 8.72 -9.31 1.70
CA ASP A 230 8.23 -8.00 1.26
C ASP A 230 6.77 -8.11 0.84
N PHE A 231 5.86 -7.81 1.76
CA PHE A 231 4.42 -7.92 1.54
C PHE A 231 3.81 -6.63 0.97
N ASN A 232 4.43 -5.48 1.22
CA ASN A 232 3.94 -4.19 0.74
C ASN A 232 4.52 -3.77 -0.64
N GLY A 233 5.54 -4.48 -1.12
CA GLY A 233 6.15 -4.32 -2.44
C GLY A 233 7.22 -3.21 -2.53
N ASP A 234 7.76 -2.74 -1.41
CA ASP A 234 8.75 -1.66 -1.36
C ASP A 234 10.21 -2.13 -1.46
N SER A 235 10.42 -3.43 -1.65
CA SER A 235 11.72 -4.10 -1.73
C SER A 235 12.52 -4.12 -0.42
N ALA A 236 11.89 -3.87 0.72
CA ALA A 236 12.45 -4.11 2.05
C ALA A 236 11.68 -5.22 2.77
N CYS A 237 12.30 -5.83 3.79
CA CYS A 237 11.60 -6.66 4.75
C CYS A 237 11.70 -5.95 6.10
N ASP A 238 10.66 -5.20 6.44
CA ASP A 238 10.64 -4.32 7.60
C ASP A 238 9.38 -4.47 8.47
N LEU A 239 9.23 -3.59 9.46
CA LEU A 239 8.12 -3.63 10.41
C LEU A 239 6.75 -3.57 9.72
N SER A 240 6.63 -2.88 8.59
CA SER A 240 5.38 -2.72 7.86
C SER A 240 4.90 -4.06 7.30
N ASP A 241 5.82 -4.90 6.83
CA ASP A 241 5.46 -6.21 6.28
C ASP A 241 5.02 -7.18 7.38
N VAL A 242 5.74 -7.25 8.50
CA VAL A 242 5.32 -8.12 9.62
C VAL A 242 4.03 -7.62 10.27
N ASP A 243 3.80 -6.31 10.34
CA ASP A 243 2.50 -5.76 10.77
C ASP A 243 1.37 -6.15 9.81
N ASP A 244 1.61 -6.21 8.50
CA ASP A 244 0.62 -6.69 7.53
C ASP A 244 0.25 -8.16 7.78
N LEU A 245 1.22 -9.02 8.17
CA LEU A 245 0.97 -10.41 8.56
C LEU A 245 0.13 -10.51 9.83
N PHE A 246 0.47 -9.74 10.88
CA PHE A 246 -0.29 -9.69 12.13
C PHE A 246 -1.69 -9.09 11.94
N GLY A 247 -1.84 -8.18 10.98
CA GLY A 247 -3.12 -7.61 10.59
C GLY A 247 -4.12 -8.61 9.98
N GLN A 248 -3.69 -9.81 9.61
CA GLN A 248 -4.56 -10.84 9.02
C GLN A 248 -5.51 -11.49 10.04
N GLY A 249 -5.26 -11.35 11.34
CA GLY A 249 -6.11 -11.85 12.42
C GLY A 249 -5.33 -12.61 13.48
N ASN A 250 -6.02 -13.45 14.26
CA ASN A 250 -5.39 -14.24 15.32
C ASN A 250 -4.63 -15.43 14.73
N LEU A 251 -3.31 -15.30 14.66
CA LEU A 251 -2.36 -16.27 14.11
C LEU A 251 -2.12 -17.46 15.07
N VAL A 252 -2.40 -17.31 16.37
CA VAL A 252 -2.38 -18.43 17.33
C VAL A 252 -3.53 -19.41 17.09
N MET A 253 -4.73 -18.90 16.75
CA MET A 253 -5.90 -19.71 16.36
C MET A 253 -5.78 -20.25 14.93
N GLY A 254 -5.00 -19.57 14.10
CA GLY A 254 -4.83 -19.86 12.69
C GLY A 254 -5.88 -19.18 11.81
N VAL A 255 -5.43 -18.59 10.70
CA VAL A 255 -6.29 -17.93 9.71
C VAL A 255 -6.22 -18.69 8.39
N SER A 256 -7.35 -19.22 7.92
CA SER A 256 -7.41 -19.94 6.63
C SER A 256 -7.13 -18.98 5.47
N ALA A 257 -6.02 -19.18 4.76
CA ALA A 257 -5.57 -18.29 3.69
C ALA A 257 -4.87 -19.05 2.53
N PRO A 258 -5.55 -20.01 1.88
CA PRO A 258 -4.94 -20.81 0.82
C PRO A 258 -4.47 -19.96 -0.36
N GLY A 259 -3.17 -20.03 -0.67
CA GLY A 259 -2.56 -19.29 -1.78
C GLY A 259 -2.31 -17.81 -1.48
N SER A 260 -2.43 -17.40 -0.21
CA SER A 260 -2.04 -16.07 0.26
C SER A 260 -0.53 -15.87 0.17
N ALA A 261 -0.08 -14.63 -0.08
CA ALA A 261 1.33 -14.28 0.03
C ALA A 261 1.85 -14.36 1.47
N TYR A 262 0.97 -14.21 2.46
CA TYR A 262 1.28 -14.34 3.88
C TYR A 262 1.52 -15.80 4.31
N ASP A 263 1.07 -16.79 3.52
CA ASP A 263 1.23 -18.24 3.78
C ASP A 263 2.60 -18.71 3.28
N LEU A 264 3.65 -18.27 3.98
CA LEU A 264 5.04 -18.58 3.63
C LEU A 264 5.35 -20.08 3.71
N THR A 265 4.59 -20.81 4.52
CA THR A 265 4.72 -22.28 4.63
C THR A 265 3.96 -23.03 3.54
N GLY A 266 3.02 -22.38 2.85
CA GLY A 266 2.19 -22.97 1.81
C GLY A 266 1.21 -24.04 2.31
N ASN A 267 0.89 -24.03 3.60
CA ASN A 267 0.02 -25.02 4.24
C ASN A 267 -1.47 -24.61 4.21
N GLY A 268 -1.76 -23.39 3.74
CA GLY A 268 -3.08 -22.80 3.61
C GLY A 268 -3.63 -22.14 4.88
N THR A 269 -2.83 -22.01 5.94
CA THR A 269 -3.24 -21.48 7.24
C THR A 269 -2.16 -20.56 7.81
N LEU A 270 -2.43 -19.26 7.93
CA LEU A 270 -1.53 -18.31 8.56
C LEU A 270 -1.47 -18.58 10.05
N ASN A 271 -0.28 -18.87 10.57
CA ASN A 271 -0.07 -19.13 11.98
C ASN A 271 1.37 -18.81 12.41
N GLY A 272 1.76 -19.20 13.62
CA GLY A 272 3.11 -19.00 14.15
C GLY A 272 4.24 -19.54 13.25
N GLU A 273 3.99 -20.59 12.44
CA GLU A 273 4.98 -21.09 11.48
C GLU A 273 5.29 -20.07 10.37
N ASP A 274 4.31 -19.25 9.98
CA ASP A 274 4.51 -18.19 8.98
C ASP A 274 5.19 -16.96 9.59
N ILE A 275 4.92 -16.66 10.87
CA ILE A 275 5.69 -15.65 11.63
C ILE A 275 7.17 -16.05 11.69
N ASP A 276 7.45 -17.30 12.09
CA ASP A 276 8.82 -17.83 12.16
C ASP A 276 9.51 -17.80 10.78
N ALA A 277 8.78 -18.14 9.72
CA ALA A 277 9.28 -18.07 8.35
C ALA A 277 9.63 -16.62 7.96
N TRP A 278 8.73 -15.67 8.22
CA TRP A 278 8.95 -14.26 7.90
C TRP A 278 10.16 -13.70 8.64
N LEU A 279 10.26 -13.92 9.96
CA LEU A 279 11.38 -13.43 10.79
C LEU A 279 12.74 -14.02 10.35
N ALA A 280 12.74 -15.25 9.83
CA ALA A 280 13.95 -15.88 9.29
C ALA A 280 14.36 -15.32 7.92
N GLU A 281 13.39 -15.12 7.03
CA GLU A 281 13.62 -14.57 5.69
C GLU A 281 14.02 -13.08 5.76
N ALA A 282 13.28 -12.27 6.53
CA ALA A 282 13.58 -10.86 6.74
C ALA A 282 14.98 -10.66 7.32
N ALA A 283 15.38 -11.47 8.30
CA ALA A 283 16.73 -11.42 8.84
C ALA A 283 17.79 -11.76 7.78
N THR A 284 17.51 -12.74 6.92
CA THR A 284 18.43 -13.13 5.83
C THR A 284 18.58 -12.01 4.82
N GLU A 285 17.47 -11.38 4.42
CA GLU A 285 17.46 -10.26 3.48
C GLU A 285 18.20 -9.03 4.07
N ASN A 286 18.01 -8.76 5.36
CA ASN A 286 18.72 -7.71 6.09
C ASN A 286 20.19 -8.06 6.41
N GLY A 287 20.70 -9.18 5.89
CA GLY A 287 22.11 -9.56 5.97
C GLY A 287 22.52 -10.17 7.32
N HIS A 288 21.57 -10.70 8.08
CA HIS A 288 21.80 -11.35 9.37
C HIS A 288 21.92 -12.87 9.25
N ALA A 289 22.72 -13.47 10.15
CA ALA A 289 23.01 -14.90 10.14
C ALA A 289 22.04 -15.75 10.96
N SER A 290 21.11 -15.11 11.68
CA SER A 290 20.11 -15.77 12.52
C SER A 290 18.79 -15.01 12.37
N PRO A 291 17.63 -15.69 12.49
CA PRO A 291 16.32 -15.04 12.48
C PRO A 291 16.21 -13.90 13.50
N TYR A 292 15.29 -12.98 13.23
CA TYR A 292 14.74 -12.12 14.28
C TYR A 292 13.96 -12.96 15.29
N ILE A 293 13.71 -12.41 16.46
CA ILE A 293 12.91 -13.05 17.51
C ILE A 293 11.62 -12.26 17.66
N ALA A 294 10.49 -12.94 17.86
CA ALA A 294 9.18 -12.28 17.85
C ALA A 294 8.96 -11.20 18.94
N SER A 295 9.81 -11.18 19.97
CA SER A 295 9.78 -10.16 21.02
C SER A 295 10.71 -8.95 20.77
N ASP A 296 11.43 -8.94 19.64
CA ASP A 296 12.22 -7.80 19.15
C ASP A 296 11.31 -6.98 18.21
N THR A 297 10.55 -6.07 18.81
CA THR A 297 9.42 -5.36 18.20
C THR A 297 9.83 -4.22 17.28
N ASP A 298 11.11 -3.83 17.27
CA ASP A 298 11.67 -2.83 16.36
C ASP A 298 12.74 -3.40 15.40
N LEU A 299 12.97 -4.72 15.44
CA LEU A 299 13.87 -5.48 14.59
C LEU A 299 15.33 -5.00 14.66
N ASP A 300 15.75 -4.47 15.82
CA ASP A 300 17.09 -3.91 16.00
C ASP A 300 18.15 -4.92 16.43
N ARG A 301 17.74 -6.18 16.62
CA ARG A 301 18.55 -7.36 17.00
C ARG A 301 18.87 -7.45 18.48
N ASP A 302 18.20 -6.68 19.32
CA ASP A 302 18.18 -6.89 20.75
C ASP A 302 16.75 -6.99 21.31
N ILE A 303 16.64 -7.46 22.55
CA ILE A 303 15.35 -7.53 23.24
C ILE A 303 15.58 -6.84 24.57
N ASP A 304 15.14 -5.59 24.65
CA ASP A 304 15.59 -4.67 25.66
C ASP A 304 14.45 -3.86 26.30
N LEU A 305 14.79 -2.73 26.92
CA LEU A 305 13.81 -1.89 27.60
C LEU A 305 12.89 -1.17 26.61
N THR A 306 13.30 -0.99 25.37
CA THR A 306 12.52 -0.41 24.28
C THR A 306 11.35 -1.33 23.96
N ASP A 307 11.57 -2.61 23.71
CA ASP A 307 10.49 -3.59 23.49
C ASP A 307 9.54 -3.68 24.67
N TYR A 308 10.09 -3.73 25.89
CA TYR A 308 9.28 -3.75 27.10
C TYR A 308 8.41 -2.48 27.22
N THR A 309 8.95 -1.33 26.82
CA THR A 309 8.21 -0.06 26.84
C THR A 309 7.14 -0.05 25.75
N THR A 310 7.42 -0.58 24.56
CA THR A 310 6.44 -0.77 23.47
C THR A 310 5.25 -1.59 23.96
N LEU A 311 5.50 -2.80 24.46
CA LEU A 311 4.47 -3.70 25.02
C LEU A 311 3.68 -3.02 26.13
N THR A 312 4.36 -2.45 27.14
CA THR A 312 3.65 -1.85 28.28
C THR A 312 2.86 -0.60 27.95
N SER A 313 3.23 0.12 26.88
CA SER A 313 2.48 1.28 26.42
C SER A 313 1.22 0.92 25.63
N HIS A 314 1.15 -0.29 25.06
CA HIS A 314 0.02 -0.79 24.29
C HIS A 314 -0.76 -1.92 24.99
N PHE A 315 -0.35 -2.31 26.21
CA PHE A 315 -0.97 -3.37 27.00
C PHE A 315 -2.50 -3.21 27.10
N ASN A 316 -3.21 -4.09 26.42
CA ASN A 316 -4.66 -4.02 26.20
C ASN A 316 -5.26 -5.43 26.03
N PRO A 317 -5.34 -6.21 27.12
CA PRO A 317 -5.81 -7.59 27.06
C PRO A 317 -7.27 -7.70 26.60
N GLY A 318 -7.55 -8.66 25.73
CA GLY A 318 -8.85 -8.93 25.13
C GLY A 318 -9.29 -7.94 24.05
N ALA A 319 -8.36 -7.12 23.56
CA ALA A 319 -8.57 -6.29 22.39
C ALA A 319 -8.50 -7.13 21.10
N SER A 320 -8.55 -6.47 19.95
CA SER A 320 -8.34 -7.11 18.66
C SER A 320 -7.56 -6.15 17.77
N GLY A 321 -6.68 -6.69 16.93
CA GLY A 321 -5.83 -5.89 16.03
C GLY A 321 -4.53 -5.42 16.69
N GLY A 322 -4.00 -6.21 17.62
CA GLY A 322 -2.59 -6.18 17.97
C GLY A 322 -1.73 -6.39 16.73
N LEU A 323 -0.60 -5.67 16.69
CA LEU A 323 0.39 -5.74 15.63
C LEU A 323 1.76 -6.03 16.25
N PHE A 324 2.65 -6.62 15.47
CA PHE A 324 4.02 -6.91 15.88
C PHE A 324 4.72 -5.69 16.47
N SER A 325 4.70 -4.56 15.75
CA SER A 325 5.35 -3.31 16.16
C SER A 325 4.72 -2.66 17.40
N THR A 326 3.53 -3.12 17.81
CA THR A 326 2.84 -2.64 19.04
C THR A 326 3.08 -3.54 20.24
N GLY A 327 3.71 -4.69 20.06
CA GLY A 327 4.07 -5.62 21.13
C GLY A 327 3.20 -6.86 21.27
N ASP A 328 2.40 -7.19 20.24
CA ASP A 328 1.78 -8.51 20.08
C ASP A 328 2.84 -9.45 19.49
N GLY A 329 3.52 -10.20 20.33
CA GLY A 329 4.65 -11.07 19.95
C GLY A 329 4.25 -12.52 19.68
N ASP A 330 3.08 -12.96 20.16
CA ASP A 330 2.57 -14.31 19.89
C ASP A 330 1.55 -14.37 18.76
N GLY A 331 1.03 -13.21 18.32
CA GLY A 331 0.15 -13.05 17.18
C GLY A 331 -1.29 -13.43 17.46
N ASP A 332 -1.74 -13.42 18.72
CA ASP A 332 -3.13 -13.70 19.05
C ASP A 332 -4.08 -12.50 18.84
N GLY A 333 -3.53 -11.34 18.49
CA GLY A 333 -4.28 -10.16 18.10
C GLY A 333 -4.57 -9.21 19.26
N ASP A 334 -3.99 -9.42 20.44
CA ASP A 334 -3.95 -8.45 21.53
C ASP A 334 -2.57 -8.33 22.18
N ILE A 335 -2.40 -7.33 23.06
CA ILE A 335 -1.14 -7.09 23.77
C ILE A 335 -1.38 -7.38 25.24
N ASP A 336 -0.88 -8.50 25.74
CA ASP A 336 -1.24 -9.02 27.05
C ASP A 336 -0.08 -9.70 27.83
N LEU A 337 -0.42 -10.60 28.76
CA LEU A 337 0.59 -11.29 29.58
C LEU A 337 1.28 -12.43 28.82
N GLY A 338 0.70 -12.97 27.76
CA GLY A 338 1.31 -13.89 26.81
C GLY A 338 2.58 -13.28 26.23
N ASP A 339 2.44 -12.10 25.61
CA ASP A 339 3.55 -11.32 25.06
C ASP A 339 4.62 -11.02 26.11
N TYR A 340 4.19 -10.60 27.30
CA TYR A 340 5.13 -10.30 28.38
C TYR A 340 5.96 -11.52 28.79
N ASN A 341 5.33 -12.69 28.87
CA ASN A 341 6.03 -13.93 29.22
C ASN A 341 7.02 -14.35 28.12
N GLN A 342 6.68 -14.09 26.85
CA GLN A 342 7.57 -14.37 25.71
C GLN A 342 8.77 -13.41 25.70
N LEU A 343 8.52 -12.10 25.87
CA LEU A 343 9.55 -11.07 25.95
C LEU A 343 10.52 -11.34 27.09
N THR A 344 10.01 -11.61 28.29
CA THR A 344 10.87 -11.91 29.45
C THR A 344 11.67 -13.20 29.29
N GLY A 345 11.16 -14.18 28.55
CA GLY A 345 11.88 -15.40 28.20
C GLY A 345 13.05 -15.19 27.24
N SER A 346 13.01 -14.09 26.46
CA SER A 346 13.95 -13.80 25.38
C SER A 346 14.79 -12.53 25.61
N PHE A 347 14.67 -11.91 26.79
CA PHE A 347 15.33 -10.65 27.14
C PHE A 347 16.86 -10.73 26.95
N THR A 348 17.35 -10.00 25.96
CA THR A 348 18.74 -10.04 25.49
C THR A 348 19.20 -8.62 25.11
N PRO A 349 19.41 -7.72 26.09
CA PRO A 349 19.59 -6.28 25.87
C PRO A 349 20.97 -5.89 25.30
N VAL A 350 21.79 -6.87 24.93
CA VAL A 350 23.08 -6.68 24.26
C VAL A 350 23.04 -7.28 22.85
N GLY A 351 21.87 -7.78 22.45
CA GLY A 351 21.60 -8.43 21.20
C GLY A 351 21.85 -9.93 21.20
N TYR A 352 21.19 -10.60 20.25
CA TYR A 352 21.25 -12.04 20.03
C TYR A 352 22.01 -12.40 18.74
N SER A 353 22.84 -11.48 18.25
CA SER A 353 23.60 -11.59 16.99
C SER A 353 24.87 -12.46 17.02
N GLY A 354 25.04 -13.26 18.08
CA GLY A 354 26.20 -14.10 18.31
C GLY A 354 27.17 -13.43 19.28
N ALA A 355 27.39 -14.06 20.43
CA ALA A 355 28.32 -13.57 21.44
C ALA A 355 29.70 -13.34 20.82
N THR A 356 30.24 -12.13 20.95
CA THR A 356 31.68 -11.96 20.83
C THR A 356 32.30 -12.89 21.88
N ALA A 357 33.07 -13.89 21.44
CA ALA A 357 33.83 -14.71 22.37
C ALA A 357 34.69 -13.75 23.19
N VAL A 358 34.34 -13.56 24.46
CA VAL A 358 35.20 -12.85 25.40
C VAL A 358 36.52 -13.62 25.35
N PRO A 359 37.63 -12.99 24.91
CA PRO A 359 38.92 -13.67 24.94
C PRO A 359 39.12 -14.16 26.37
N GLU A 360 39.28 -15.47 26.56
CA GLU A 360 39.59 -15.98 27.88
C GLU A 360 40.79 -15.16 28.38
N PRO A 361 40.72 -14.56 29.59
CA PRO A 361 41.87 -13.85 30.13
C PRO A 361 43.05 -14.81 30.05
N GLU A 362 44.26 -14.32 29.78
CA GLU A 362 45.46 -15.14 29.58
C GLU A 362 45.81 -15.97 30.83
N ALA A 363 44.97 -16.95 31.16
CA ALA A 363 45.06 -17.84 32.29
C ALA A 363 46.30 -18.70 32.13
N TRP A 364 46.72 -18.96 30.90
CA TRP A 364 48.01 -19.53 30.55
C TRP A 364 49.20 -18.66 31.01
N VAL A 365 49.09 -17.33 30.94
CA VAL A 365 50.13 -16.41 31.45
C VAL A 365 50.14 -16.37 32.98
N ILE A 366 48.97 -16.35 33.63
CA ILE A 366 48.90 -16.41 35.10
C ILE A 366 49.37 -17.78 35.64
N LEU A 367 48.99 -18.87 34.97
CA LEU A 367 49.39 -20.23 35.32
C LEU A 367 50.90 -20.42 35.11
N SER A 368 51.47 -19.92 34.02
CA SER A 368 52.91 -20.00 33.76
C SER A 368 53.72 -19.12 34.71
N LEU A 369 53.26 -17.90 35.02
CA LEU A 369 53.86 -17.06 36.07
C LEU A 369 53.76 -17.69 37.46
N GLY A 370 52.64 -18.33 37.79
CA GLY A 370 52.46 -19.07 39.04
C GLY A 370 53.38 -20.29 39.16
N LEU A 371 53.56 -21.05 38.07
CA LEU A 371 54.50 -22.17 38.00
C LEU A 371 55.95 -21.71 38.15
N VAL A 372 56.35 -20.62 37.48
CA VAL A 372 57.68 -20.03 37.62
C VAL A 372 57.92 -19.56 39.05
N ALA A 373 56.96 -18.86 39.66
CA ALA A 373 57.05 -18.43 41.05
C ALA A 373 57.18 -19.62 42.02
N LEU A 374 56.45 -20.72 41.80
CA LEU A 374 56.60 -21.94 42.61
C LEU A 374 57.98 -22.60 42.46
N THR A 375 58.57 -22.60 41.26
CA THR A 375 59.92 -23.14 41.05
C THR A 375 60.99 -22.27 41.73
N LEU A 376 60.86 -20.94 41.67
CA LEU A 376 61.78 -20.00 42.33
C LEU A 376 61.65 -20.03 43.85
N LEU A 377 60.44 -20.27 44.39
CA LEU A 377 60.22 -20.43 45.83
C LEU A 377 60.68 -21.79 46.36
N ARG A 378 60.69 -22.84 45.53
CA ARG A 378 61.15 -24.19 45.93
C ARG A 378 62.67 -24.24 46.15
N ASP A 379 63.44 -23.42 45.45
CA ASP A 379 64.91 -23.36 45.60
C ASP A 379 65.37 -22.63 46.87
N THR A 380 64.45 -22.02 47.62
CA THR A 380 64.77 -21.22 48.83
C THR A 380 64.52 -21.94 50.17
N ARG A 381 64.11 -23.23 50.16
CA ARG A 381 64.01 -24.08 51.36
C ARG A 381 64.68 -25.43 51.02
N HIS A 382 65.77 -25.92 51.60
CA HIS A 382 66.44 -25.89 52.92
C HIS A 382 67.68 -26.86 52.77
N PRO A 383 68.60 -27.11 53.74
CA PRO A 383 68.78 -26.56 55.09
C PRO A 383 70.23 -26.21 55.52
N HIS A 384 70.27 -25.74 56.76
CA HIS A 384 71.34 -25.45 57.72
C HIS A 384 72.56 -26.40 57.80
N GLU A 385 73.69 -25.74 58.17
CA GLU A 385 74.82 -26.13 59.04
C GLU A 385 75.85 -27.17 58.58
N ASP A 386 77.13 -26.76 58.56
CA ASP A 386 78.10 -27.26 59.56
C ASP A 386 79.40 -26.41 59.66
N GLU A 387 79.83 -26.28 60.92
CA GLU A 387 81.20 -26.13 61.50
C GLU A 387 82.19 -25.07 60.97
N SER A 388 82.53 -24.07 61.81
CA SER A 388 83.59 -24.14 62.85
C SER A 388 83.83 -22.77 63.50
#